data_AF-A0A3N0V399-F1
#
_entry.id   AF-A0A3N0V399-F1
#
_cell.length_a   1.000
_cell.length_b   1.000
_cell.length_c   1.000
_cell.angle_alpha   90.00
_cell.angle_beta   90.00
_cell.angle_gamma   90.00
#
_symmetry.space_group_name_H-M   'P 1'
#
loop_
_entity.id
_entity.type
_entity.pdbx_description
1 polymer ?
#
loop_
_entity_poly.entity_id
_entity_poly.type
_entity_poly.pdbx_seq_one_letter_code
_entity_poly.pdbx_strand_id
1 'polypeptide(L)'
;MRLDRHAPSPLRAALLPALLLAAILCSEAQADPKTERPKQELSELQARIAALREELDESKEAHKDASDALKESEQAISLANRKLYEIQQNSQQQRAMLGKLKLDRSSVEKQVQRQQRLLGLQLYRQYVQGQPNHAQILLQQQDISVIARDLHYASLAARARADLISAMRNNLDTLDQLNAEAAAAAAEIAALQEAKERERQALQQQKRERSKVLASIAGQMQAQRGEIDKLKRDQSRLTKLIEKLARAAAPKPAKRQSQNTSTGGTKPTTIARNEALPSSRYDGSQFSSLRGKLNLPVRGEVSNRFGAARADSGVSWKGIFIRSAEGSEVKAVAKGQVVFADWLRGFGNLLIVDHGDGYMSLYGNNQSLLRQVGDEVKGGDTVAAVGNSGGNESNGLYYELRHRSQPLDPMSWSSVR
;
A
#
# COMPACT_ATOMS: atom_id res chain seq x y z
N MET A 1 1.52 76.98 -15.34
CA MET A 1 0.66 77.03 -14.15
C MET A 1 1.37 76.39 -12.97
N ARG A 2 1.81 77.25 -12.03
CA ARG A 2 1.77 77.12 -10.56
C ARG A 2 2.33 75.80 -9.97
N LEU A 3 3.56 75.74 -9.44
CA LEU A 3 4.04 76.28 -8.15
C LEU A 3 3.02 76.09 -7.01
N ASP A 4 3.34 75.21 -6.06
CA ASP A 4 3.10 75.46 -4.64
C ASP A 4 4.14 74.74 -3.77
N ARG A 5 5.17 75.51 -3.40
CA ARG A 5 5.91 75.36 -2.16
C ARG A 5 5.17 76.19 -1.12
N HIS A 6 4.87 75.63 0.05
CA HIS A 6 4.45 76.40 1.21
C HIS A 6 5.34 76.04 2.41
N ALA A 7 6.22 76.97 2.74
CA ALA A 7 6.55 77.35 4.12
C ALA A 7 6.14 78.85 4.20
N PRO A 8 5.77 79.41 5.37
CA PRO A 8 6.76 79.78 6.38
C PRO A 8 6.28 79.77 7.86
N SER A 9 7.27 80.10 8.71
CA SER A 9 7.45 80.23 10.16
C SER A 9 6.65 81.39 10.83
N PRO A 10 6.99 82.04 11.99
CA PRO A 10 8.02 81.82 13.05
C PRO A 10 7.59 82.23 14.52
N LEU A 11 8.59 82.38 15.42
CA LEU A 11 8.66 83.26 16.64
C LEU A 11 8.06 82.69 17.96
N ARG A 12 8.67 82.73 19.16
CA ARG A 12 9.72 83.52 19.87
C ARG A 12 10.26 82.64 21.02
N ALA A 13 11.56 82.51 21.30
CA ALA A 13 12.55 83.44 21.86
C ALA A 13 12.43 83.77 23.37
N ALA A 14 13.61 83.79 24.02
CA ALA A 14 13.98 84.31 25.36
C ALA A 14 13.99 83.28 26.51
N LEU A 15 14.93 83.22 27.45
CA LEU A 15 16.30 83.75 27.64
C LEU A 15 16.82 83.10 28.96
N LEU A 16 18.12 82.77 29.00
CA LEU A 16 18.97 82.40 30.17
C LEU A 16 19.08 83.56 31.21
N PRO A 17 19.87 83.48 32.33
CA PRO A 17 20.46 82.37 33.14
C PRO A 17 20.38 82.63 34.69
N ALA A 18 20.91 81.73 35.55
CA ALA A 18 21.84 82.06 36.67
C ALA A 18 22.11 80.89 37.66
N LEU A 19 23.40 80.74 38.00
CA LEU A 19 24.04 79.88 39.01
C LEU A 19 23.50 80.04 40.45
N LEU A 20 23.50 78.95 41.25
CA LEU A 20 24.31 78.86 42.50
C LEU A 20 24.29 77.45 43.15
N LEU A 21 25.50 76.87 43.21
CA LEU A 21 26.13 76.05 44.24
C LEU A 21 25.29 75.55 45.45
N ALA A 22 25.18 74.23 45.61
CA ALA A 22 25.09 73.57 46.91
C ALA A 22 25.62 72.13 46.81
N ALA A 23 26.84 71.93 47.30
CA ALA A 23 27.43 70.64 47.56
C ALA A 23 26.80 70.05 48.83
N ILE A 24 26.13 68.90 48.72
CA ILE A 24 25.87 68.01 49.87
C ILE A 24 26.08 66.58 49.40
N LEU A 25 27.02 65.93 50.07
CA LEU A 25 27.31 64.51 50.00
C LEU A 25 26.04 63.69 50.21
N CYS A 26 25.72 62.78 49.29
CA CYS A 26 24.95 61.61 49.63
C CYS A 26 25.29 60.46 48.68
N SER A 27 26.21 59.62 49.17
CA SER A 27 26.30 58.17 48.98
C SER A 27 25.94 57.64 47.58
N GLU A 28 26.99 57.28 46.84
CA GLU A 28 26.90 56.22 45.83
C GLU A 28 26.29 54.97 46.48
N ALA A 29 25.02 54.73 46.22
CA ALA A 29 24.44 53.40 46.36
C ALA A 29 25.08 52.54 45.26
N GLN A 30 26.19 51.89 45.60
CA GLN A 30 26.76 50.81 44.82
C GLN A 30 25.71 49.70 44.72
N ALA A 31 24.97 49.69 43.61
CA ALA A 31 24.24 48.52 43.16
C ALA A 31 25.28 47.42 42.88
N ASP A 32 25.23 46.35 43.66
CA ASP A 32 26.11 45.19 43.54
C ASP A 32 25.95 44.56 42.13
N PRO A 33 27.01 44.50 41.29
CA PRO A 33 26.95 43.95 39.92
C PRO A 33 26.67 42.44 39.87
N LYS A 34 26.45 41.79 41.01
CA LYS A 34 26.14 40.36 41.14
C LYS A 34 24.65 40.02 41.08
N THR A 35 23.72 40.96 41.26
CA THR A 35 22.27 40.68 41.29
C THR A 35 21.52 41.03 40.00
N GLU A 36 22.09 41.86 39.12
CA GLU A 36 21.48 42.19 37.81
C GLU A 36 21.70 41.10 36.75
N ARG A 37 22.88 40.48 36.73
CA ARG A 37 23.23 39.37 35.81
C ARG A 37 22.22 38.22 35.84
N PRO A 38 21.78 37.69 37.00
CA PRO A 38 20.80 36.61 37.03
C PRO A 38 19.40 37.04 36.56
N LYS A 39 19.02 38.33 36.70
CA LYS A 39 17.73 38.83 36.14
C LYS A 39 17.79 38.99 34.62
N GLN A 40 18.91 39.43 34.08
CA GLN A 40 19.16 39.50 32.63
C GLN A 40 19.20 38.10 32.00
N GLU A 41 19.91 37.15 32.61
CA GLU A 41 19.93 35.73 32.19
C GLU A 41 18.53 35.11 32.20
N LEU A 42 17.68 35.48 33.17
CA LEU A 42 16.31 34.97 33.25
C LEU A 42 15.41 35.57 32.16
N SER A 43 15.59 36.85 31.81
CA SER A 43 14.88 37.48 30.70
C SER A 43 15.33 36.95 29.33
N GLU A 44 16.64 36.71 29.14
CA GLU A 44 17.16 36.04 27.94
C GLU A 44 16.64 34.61 27.83
N LEU A 45 16.55 33.88 28.94
CA LEU A 45 15.98 32.54 28.97
C LEU A 45 14.49 32.55 28.61
N GLN A 46 13.72 33.50 29.12
CA GLN A 46 12.31 33.66 28.77
C GLN A 46 12.12 34.01 27.30
N ALA A 47 12.94 34.92 26.75
CA ALA A 47 12.95 35.24 25.32
C ALA A 47 13.35 34.03 24.46
N ARG A 48 14.33 33.24 24.90
CA ARG A 48 14.75 32.00 24.22
C ARG A 48 13.65 30.95 24.25
N ILE A 49 12.93 30.80 25.36
CA ILE A 49 11.79 29.88 25.48
C ILE A 49 10.64 30.34 24.58
N ALA A 50 10.37 31.64 24.48
CA ALA A 50 9.35 32.18 23.59
C ALA A 50 9.71 31.93 22.12
N ALA A 51 10.94 32.23 21.70
CA ALA A 51 11.43 31.94 20.35
C ALA A 51 11.39 30.44 20.02
N LEU A 52 11.75 29.57 20.98
CA LEU A 52 11.65 28.12 20.81
C LEU A 52 10.19 27.62 20.69
N ARG A 53 9.24 28.29 21.34
CA ARG A 53 7.82 27.96 21.20
C ARG A 53 7.31 28.32 19.81
N GLU A 54 7.69 29.50 19.32
CA GLU A 54 7.36 29.97 17.97
C GLU A 54 7.98 29.05 16.90
N GLU A 55 9.25 28.71 17.03
CA GLU A 55 9.94 27.74 16.15
C GLU A 55 9.34 26.33 16.22
N LEU A 56 8.88 25.91 17.40
CA LEU A 56 8.18 24.64 17.57
C LEU A 56 6.80 24.66 16.87
N ASP A 57 6.10 25.79 16.88
CA ASP A 57 4.81 25.94 16.22
C ASP A 57 4.97 26.02 14.69
N GLU A 58 5.97 26.73 14.17
CA GLU A 58 6.36 26.69 12.75
C GLU A 58 6.76 25.29 12.31
N SER A 59 7.54 24.58 13.13
CA SER A 59 7.91 23.18 12.92
C SER A 59 6.71 22.24 12.89
N LYS A 60 5.70 22.45 13.74
CA LYS A 60 4.47 21.65 13.75
C LYS A 60 3.67 21.83 12.47
N GLU A 61 3.51 23.06 11.98
CA GLU A 61 2.81 23.33 10.72
C GLU A 61 3.60 22.74 9.53
N ALA A 62 4.92 22.93 9.48
CA ALA A 62 5.76 22.31 8.46
C ALA A 62 5.67 20.77 8.47
N HIS A 63 5.63 20.14 9.66
CA HIS A 63 5.42 18.71 9.80
C HIS A 63 4.02 18.28 9.32
N LYS A 64 3.00 19.11 9.56
CA LYS A 64 1.62 18.83 9.12
C LYS A 64 1.53 18.87 7.60
N ASP A 65 2.04 19.93 6.96
CA ASP A 65 2.07 20.05 5.50
C ASP A 65 2.85 18.91 4.85
N ALA A 66 4.01 18.54 5.41
CA ALA A 66 4.80 17.42 4.91
C ALA A 66 4.09 16.07 5.10
N SER A 67 3.33 15.90 6.18
CA SER A 67 2.50 14.72 6.42
C SER A 67 1.34 14.63 5.43
N ASP A 68 0.73 15.76 5.07
CA ASP A 68 -0.38 15.83 4.12
C ASP A 68 0.12 15.56 2.69
N ALA A 69 1.26 16.12 2.30
CA ALA A 69 1.93 15.81 1.04
C ALA A 69 2.33 14.32 0.95
N LEU A 70 2.83 13.74 2.04
CA LEU A 70 3.14 12.31 2.10
C LEU A 70 1.87 11.45 1.94
N LYS A 71 0.78 11.83 2.60
CA LYS A 71 -0.52 11.16 2.48
C LYS A 71 -0.99 11.15 1.02
N GLU A 72 -1.00 12.31 0.36
CA GLU A 72 -1.46 12.42 -1.04
C GLU A 72 -0.63 11.54 -1.98
N SER A 73 0.70 11.60 -1.86
CA SER A 73 1.59 10.77 -2.68
C SER A 73 1.42 9.26 -2.40
N GLU A 74 1.27 8.85 -1.13
CA GLU A 74 1.06 7.44 -0.78
C GLU A 74 -0.33 6.92 -1.19
N GLN A 75 -1.36 7.77 -1.16
CA GLN A 75 -2.69 7.44 -1.71
C GLN A 75 -2.63 7.29 -3.23
N ALA A 76 -1.94 8.19 -3.94
CA ALA A 76 -1.74 8.07 -5.39
C ALA A 76 -0.99 6.78 -5.77
N ILE A 77 0.08 6.44 -5.04
CA ILE A 77 0.82 5.18 -5.20
C ILE A 77 -0.07 3.96 -4.92
N SER A 78 -0.90 4.03 -3.87
CA SER A 78 -1.85 2.96 -3.52
C SER A 78 -2.85 2.68 -4.63
N LEU A 79 -3.45 3.75 -5.19
CA LEU A 79 -4.40 3.65 -6.31
C LEU A 79 -3.72 3.13 -7.58
N ALA A 80 -2.52 3.59 -7.91
CA ALA A 80 -1.77 3.13 -9.07
C ALA A 80 -1.42 1.63 -8.97
N ASN A 81 -0.96 1.19 -7.79
CA ASN A 81 -0.69 -0.22 -7.53
C ASN A 81 -1.96 -1.09 -7.58
N ARG A 82 -3.10 -0.57 -7.11
CA ARG A 82 -4.40 -1.26 -7.24
C ARG A 82 -4.78 -1.46 -8.71
N LYS A 83 -4.71 -0.40 -9.53
CA LYS A 83 -4.96 -0.49 -10.98
C LYS A 83 -4.03 -1.50 -11.65
N LEU A 84 -2.74 -1.50 -11.31
CA LEU A 84 -1.78 -2.48 -11.83
C LEU A 84 -2.17 -3.92 -11.46
N TYR A 85 -2.67 -4.14 -10.25
CA TYR A 85 -3.16 -5.44 -9.80
C TYR A 85 -4.40 -5.87 -10.60
N GLU A 86 -5.38 -4.99 -10.78
CA GLU A 86 -6.58 -5.25 -11.60
C GLU A 86 -6.23 -5.58 -13.05
N ILE A 87 -5.35 -4.79 -13.67
CA ILE A 87 -4.85 -5.05 -15.03
C ILE A 87 -4.17 -6.42 -15.12
N GLN A 88 -3.41 -6.80 -14.10
CA GLN A 88 -2.76 -8.12 -14.05
C GLN A 88 -3.78 -9.25 -13.94
N GLN A 89 -4.80 -9.13 -13.10
CA GLN A 89 -5.87 -10.12 -12.97
C GLN A 89 -6.65 -10.28 -14.28
N ASN A 90 -7.07 -9.16 -14.89
CA ASN A 90 -7.80 -9.18 -16.17
C ASN A 90 -6.93 -9.79 -17.28
N SER A 91 -5.65 -9.45 -17.34
CA SER A 91 -4.73 -10.04 -18.32
C SER A 91 -4.55 -11.55 -18.13
N GLN A 92 -4.53 -12.05 -16.89
CA GLN A 92 -4.47 -13.49 -16.61
C GLN A 92 -5.75 -14.21 -17.04
N GLN A 93 -6.92 -13.63 -16.73
CA GLN A 93 -8.22 -14.18 -17.14
C GLN A 93 -8.33 -14.24 -18.68
N GLN A 94 -7.98 -13.16 -19.38
CA GLN A 94 -8.02 -13.12 -20.85
C GLN A 94 -7.06 -14.13 -21.48
N ARG A 95 -5.87 -14.33 -20.90
CA ARG A 95 -4.92 -15.37 -21.35
C ARG A 95 -5.46 -16.78 -21.16
N ALA A 96 -6.14 -17.04 -20.03
CA ALA A 96 -6.78 -18.33 -19.78
C ALA A 96 -7.91 -18.58 -20.79
N MET A 97 -8.74 -17.57 -21.06
CA MET A 97 -9.80 -17.63 -22.08
C MET A 97 -9.24 -17.88 -23.47
N LEU A 98 -8.20 -17.15 -23.88
CA LEU A 98 -7.51 -17.37 -25.16
C LEU A 98 -6.92 -18.78 -25.26
N GLY A 99 -6.42 -19.32 -24.15
CA GLY A 99 -5.97 -20.72 -24.06
C GLY A 99 -7.09 -21.71 -24.35
N LYS A 100 -8.28 -21.50 -23.76
CA LYS A 100 -9.48 -22.32 -24.01
C LYS A 100 -9.94 -22.22 -25.46
N LEU A 101 -10.06 -21.01 -26.01
CA LEU A 101 -10.48 -20.79 -27.41
C LEU A 101 -9.56 -21.49 -28.41
N LYS A 102 -8.25 -21.50 -28.16
CA LYS A 102 -7.27 -22.23 -29.00
C LYS A 102 -7.48 -23.75 -28.97
N LEU A 103 -7.81 -24.30 -27.79
CA LEU A 103 -8.11 -25.73 -27.66
C LEU A 103 -9.40 -26.10 -28.41
N ASP A 104 -10.45 -25.29 -28.23
CA ASP A 104 -11.74 -25.48 -28.90
C ASP A 104 -11.57 -25.39 -30.42
N ARG A 105 -10.83 -24.39 -30.91
CA ARG A 105 -10.50 -24.25 -32.33
C ARG A 105 -9.79 -25.48 -32.88
N SER A 106 -8.76 -25.98 -32.19
CA SER A 106 -8.02 -27.18 -32.63
C SER A 106 -8.91 -28.43 -32.68
N SER A 107 -9.87 -28.55 -31.76
CA SER A 107 -10.84 -29.66 -31.75
C SER A 107 -11.76 -29.61 -32.97
N VAL A 108 -12.33 -28.43 -33.28
CA VAL A 108 -13.22 -28.23 -34.43
C VAL A 108 -12.45 -28.38 -35.75
N GLU A 109 -11.23 -27.84 -35.85
CA GLU A 109 -10.35 -28.06 -37.01
C GLU A 109 -10.14 -29.55 -37.30
N LYS A 110 -9.87 -30.37 -36.27
CA LYS A 110 -9.73 -31.82 -36.42
C LYS A 110 -11.03 -32.49 -36.87
N GLN A 111 -12.20 -32.02 -36.41
CA GLN A 111 -13.50 -32.51 -36.87
C GLN A 111 -13.73 -32.20 -38.34
N VAL A 112 -13.48 -30.96 -38.77
CA VAL A 112 -13.59 -30.54 -40.17
C VAL A 112 -12.65 -31.36 -41.05
N GLN A 113 -11.38 -31.55 -40.66
CA GLN A 113 -10.43 -32.38 -41.41
C GLN A 113 -10.87 -33.85 -41.52
N ARG A 114 -11.53 -34.40 -40.51
CA ARG A 114 -12.11 -35.76 -40.59
C ARG A 114 -13.28 -35.80 -41.57
N GLN A 115 -14.20 -34.83 -41.48
CA GLN A 115 -15.36 -34.73 -42.37
C GLN A 115 -14.94 -34.53 -43.83
N GLN A 116 -13.95 -33.67 -44.10
CA GLN A 116 -13.38 -33.44 -45.43
C GLN A 116 -12.76 -34.72 -46.02
N ARG A 117 -12.00 -35.48 -45.23
CA ARG A 117 -11.41 -36.75 -45.68
C ARG A 117 -12.49 -37.79 -46.02
N LEU A 118 -13.52 -37.91 -45.19
CA LEU A 118 -14.64 -38.83 -45.43
C LEU A 118 -15.40 -38.45 -46.70
N LEU A 119 -15.72 -37.16 -46.88
CA LEU A 119 -16.41 -36.66 -48.06
C LEU A 119 -15.55 -36.85 -49.33
N GLY A 120 -14.24 -36.55 -49.24
CA GLY A 120 -13.30 -36.76 -50.33
C GLY A 120 -13.23 -38.22 -50.77
N LEU A 121 -13.19 -39.16 -49.82
CA LEU A 121 -13.20 -40.59 -50.12
C LEU A 121 -14.51 -41.04 -50.80
N GLN A 122 -15.66 -40.51 -50.36
CA GLN A 122 -16.96 -40.79 -50.99
C GLN A 122 -17.02 -40.25 -52.43
N LEU A 123 -16.58 -39.02 -52.64
CA LEU A 123 -16.55 -38.38 -53.97
C LEU A 123 -15.58 -39.09 -54.91
N TYR A 124 -14.41 -39.49 -54.41
CA TYR A 124 -13.42 -40.24 -55.19
C TYR A 124 -13.97 -41.59 -55.65
N ARG A 125 -14.64 -42.36 -54.77
CA ARG A 125 -15.29 -43.63 -55.14
C ARG A 125 -16.36 -43.42 -56.21
N GLN A 126 -17.18 -42.37 -56.07
CA GLN A 126 -18.20 -42.00 -57.05
C GLN A 126 -17.61 -41.59 -58.39
N TYR A 127 -16.43 -40.96 -58.40
CA TYR A 127 -15.71 -40.61 -59.61
C TYR A 127 -15.15 -41.84 -60.31
N VAL A 128 -14.44 -42.72 -59.58
CA VAL A 128 -13.78 -43.92 -60.14
C VAL A 128 -14.78 -44.97 -60.64
N GLN A 129 -15.87 -45.20 -59.91
CA GLN A 129 -16.90 -46.17 -60.30
C GLN A 129 -17.87 -45.61 -61.35
N GLY A 130 -17.72 -44.32 -61.73
CA GLY A 130 -18.74 -43.58 -62.45
C GLY A 130 -19.93 -43.23 -61.55
N GLN A 131 -20.64 -42.15 -61.87
CA GLN A 131 -21.93 -41.86 -61.23
C GLN A 131 -22.84 -43.06 -61.50
N PRO A 132 -23.28 -43.86 -60.50
CA PRO A 132 -24.30 -44.86 -60.76
C PRO A 132 -25.51 -44.08 -61.25
N ASN A 133 -25.83 -44.24 -62.52
CA ASN A 133 -26.98 -43.58 -63.09
C ASN A 133 -28.18 -44.32 -62.50
N HIS A 134 -28.76 -43.79 -61.42
CA HIS A 134 -29.85 -44.45 -60.71
C HIS A 134 -31.05 -44.64 -61.65
N ALA A 135 -31.16 -43.78 -62.67
CA ALA A 135 -32.06 -43.98 -63.80
C ALA A 135 -31.74 -45.23 -64.63
N GLN A 136 -30.46 -45.56 -64.87
CA GLN A 136 -30.09 -46.83 -65.52
C GLN A 136 -30.41 -48.06 -64.65
N ILE A 137 -30.24 -47.98 -63.33
CA ILE A 137 -30.61 -49.08 -62.42
C ILE A 137 -32.13 -49.32 -62.48
N LEU A 138 -32.91 -48.24 -62.50
CA LEU A 138 -34.38 -48.27 -62.69
C LEU A 138 -34.79 -48.85 -64.04
N LEU A 139 -33.99 -48.65 -65.09
CA LEU A 139 -34.24 -49.14 -66.45
C LEU A 139 -33.75 -50.57 -66.68
N GLN A 140 -32.80 -51.09 -65.89
CA GLN A 140 -32.17 -52.41 -66.08
C GLN A 140 -32.76 -53.52 -65.21
N GLN A 141 -33.38 -53.21 -64.06
CA GLN A 141 -33.87 -54.23 -63.13
C GLN A 141 -35.36 -54.57 -63.37
N GLN A 142 -35.69 -55.87 -63.34
CA GLN A 142 -37.05 -56.38 -63.62
C GLN A 142 -37.91 -56.59 -62.35
N ASP A 143 -37.32 -56.55 -61.14
CA ASP A 143 -38.02 -56.75 -59.86
C ASP A 143 -38.27 -55.43 -59.12
N ILE A 144 -39.55 -55.08 -58.96
CA ILE A 144 -40.04 -53.86 -58.31
C ILE A 144 -39.57 -53.76 -56.84
N SER A 145 -39.43 -54.88 -56.15
CA SER A 145 -39.09 -54.90 -54.71
C SER A 145 -37.62 -54.53 -54.48
N VAL A 146 -36.73 -54.97 -55.36
CA VAL A 146 -35.29 -54.66 -55.30
C VAL A 146 -35.06 -53.19 -55.61
N ILE A 147 -35.75 -52.66 -56.64
CA ILE A 147 -35.72 -51.24 -57.00
C ILE A 147 -36.13 -50.35 -55.83
N ALA A 148 -37.26 -50.65 -55.17
CA ALA A 148 -37.76 -49.84 -54.07
C ALA A 148 -36.77 -49.79 -52.89
N ARG A 149 -36.12 -50.93 -52.59
CA ARG A 149 -35.10 -51.03 -51.55
C ARG A 149 -33.83 -50.26 -51.90
N ASP A 150 -33.34 -50.40 -53.13
CA ASP A 150 -32.11 -49.74 -53.58
C ASP A 150 -32.29 -48.20 -53.63
N LEU A 151 -33.47 -47.73 -54.09
CA LEU A 151 -33.85 -46.31 -54.01
C LEU A 151 -33.93 -45.81 -52.56
N HIS A 152 -34.49 -46.62 -51.66
CA HIS A 152 -34.55 -46.27 -50.24
C HIS A 152 -33.14 -46.07 -49.67
N TYR A 153 -32.22 -47.00 -49.91
CA TYR A 153 -30.83 -46.90 -49.45
C TYR A 153 -30.07 -45.73 -50.06
N ALA A 154 -30.25 -45.46 -51.36
CA ALA A 154 -29.68 -44.28 -52.00
C ALA A 154 -30.17 -42.98 -51.33
N SER A 155 -31.47 -42.91 -50.98
CA SER A 155 -32.03 -41.76 -50.28
C SER A 155 -31.47 -41.57 -48.87
N LEU A 156 -31.18 -42.67 -48.15
CA LEU A 156 -30.54 -42.63 -46.84
C LEU A 156 -29.09 -42.14 -46.95
N ALA A 157 -28.35 -42.64 -47.94
CA ALA A 157 -26.97 -42.21 -48.19
C ALA A 157 -26.89 -40.73 -48.60
N ALA A 158 -27.83 -40.26 -49.42
CA ALA A 158 -27.93 -38.84 -49.81
C ALA A 158 -28.23 -37.94 -48.61
N ARG A 159 -29.17 -38.36 -47.73
CA ARG A 159 -29.47 -37.65 -46.48
C ARG A 159 -28.27 -37.57 -45.55
N ALA A 160 -27.61 -38.70 -45.28
CA ALA A 160 -26.41 -38.72 -44.45
C ALA A 160 -25.28 -37.84 -45.00
N ARG A 161 -25.13 -37.75 -46.34
CA ARG A 161 -24.18 -36.83 -46.98
C ARG A 161 -24.58 -35.37 -46.79
N ALA A 162 -25.87 -35.03 -46.96
CA ALA A 162 -26.37 -33.69 -46.72
C ALA A 162 -26.14 -33.25 -45.26
N ASP A 163 -26.39 -34.14 -44.30
CA ASP A 163 -26.15 -33.90 -42.87
C ASP A 163 -24.66 -33.66 -42.59
N LEU A 164 -23.76 -34.45 -43.19
CA LEU A 164 -22.31 -34.25 -43.07
C LEU A 164 -21.88 -32.88 -43.60
N ILE A 165 -22.37 -32.48 -44.77
CA ILE A 165 -22.05 -31.17 -45.37
C ILE A 165 -22.59 -30.03 -44.49
N SER A 166 -23.81 -30.16 -43.98
CA SER A 166 -24.42 -29.19 -43.07
C SER A 166 -23.62 -29.05 -41.78
N ALA A 167 -23.26 -30.16 -41.14
CA ALA A 167 -22.42 -30.17 -39.94
C ALA A 167 -21.02 -29.56 -40.20
N MET A 168 -20.42 -29.83 -41.36
CA MET A 168 -19.14 -29.23 -41.74
C MET A 168 -19.25 -27.72 -41.94
N ARG A 169 -20.33 -27.22 -42.56
CA ARG A 169 -20.59 -25.78 -42.69
C ARG A 169 -20.72 -25.11 -41.32
N ASN A 170 -21.52 -25.69 -40.42
CA ASN A 170 -21.67 -25.18 -39.06
C ASN A 170 -20.33 -25.16 -38.30
N ASN A 171 -19.48 -26.17 -38.50
CA ASN A 171 -18.14 -26.21 -37.91
C ASN A 171 -17.22 -25.12 -38.48
N LEU A 172 -17.32 -24.80 -39.79
CA LEU A 172 -16.58 -23.68 -40.39
C LEU A 172 -17.06 -22.33 -39.83
N ASP A 173 -18.37 -22.12 -39.71
CA ASP A 173 -18.92 -20.90 -39.10
C ASP A 173 -18.47 -20.77 -37.64
N THR A 174 -18.43 -21.89 -36.90
CA THR A 174 -17.91 -21.94 -35.54
C THR A 174 -16.41 -21.58 -35.50
N LEU A 175 -15.62 -22.04 -36.46
CA LEU A 175 -14.19 -21.68 -36.56
C LEU A 175 -14.01 -20.18 -36.81
N ASP A 176 -14.83 -19.57 -37.66
CA ASP A 176 -14.78 -18.14 -37.93
C ASP A 176 -15.14 -17.33 -36.69
N GLN A 177 -16.17 -17.74 -35.94
CA GLN A 177 -16.54 -17.14 -34.65
C GLN A 177 -15.39 -17.25 -33.62
N LEU A 178 -14.84 -18.47 -33.44
CA LEU A 178 -13.72 -18.69 -32.52
C LEU A 178 -12.47 -17.88 -32.89
N ASN A 179 -12.20 -17.71 -34.19
CA ASN A 179 -11.10 -16.87 -34.67
C ASN A 179 -11.34 -15.38 -34.36
N ALA A 180 -12.56 -14.89 -34.56
CA ALA A 180 -12.93 -13.51 -34.22
C ALA A 180 -12.82 -13.25 -32.71
N GLU A 181 -13.32 -14.15 -31.87
CA GLU A 181 -13.21 -14.08 -30.41
C GLU A 181 -11.74 -14.13 -29.95
N ALA A 182 -10.92 -15.01 -30.54
CA ALA A 182 -9.51 -15.11 -30.22
C ALA A 182 -8.73 -13.84 -30.62
N ALA A 183 -9.08 -13.22 -31.76
CA ALA A 183 -8.50 -11.95 -32.18
C ALA A 183 -8.89 -10.80 -31.24
N ALA A 184 -10.16 -10.74 -30.82
CA ALA A 184 -10.63 -9.75 -29.85
C ALA A 184 -9.92 -9.89 -28.49
N ALA A 185 -9.82 -11.12 -27.96
CA ALA A 185 -9.10 -11.40 -26.71
C ALA A 185 -7.60 -11.03 -26.82
N ALA A 186 -6.97 -11.29 -27.96
CA ALA A 186 -5.57 -10.90 -28.20
C ALA A 186 -5.39 -9.37 -28.23
N ALA A 187 -6.30 -8.64 -28.87
CA ALA A 187 -6.29 -7.18 -28.90
C ALA A 187 -6.50 -6.58 -27.50
N GLU A 188 -7.40 -7.15 -26.71
CA GLU A 188 -7.63 -6.72 -25.32
C GLU A 188 -6.39 -6.96 -24.45
N ILE A 189 -5.73 -8.11 -24.58
CA ILE A 189 -4.46 -8.38 -23.88
C ILE A 189 -3.39 -7.34 -24.25
N ALA A 190 -3.28 -6.97 -25.53
CA ALA A 190 -2.34 -5.95 -25.99
C ALA A 190 -2.64 -4.57 -25.37
N ALA A 191 -3.91 -4.15 -25.39
CA ALA A 191 -4.35 -2.90 -24.76
C ALA A 191 -4.07 -2.89 -23.24
N LEU A 192 -4.29 -4.00 -22.55
CA LEU A 192 -3.95 -4.15 -21.12
C LEU A 192 -2.44 -4.07 -20.87
N GLN A 193 -1.59 -4.58 -21.77
CA GLN A 193 -0.13 -4.40 -21.64
C GLN A 193 0.29 -2.94 -21.81
N GLU A 194 -0.29 -2.22 -22.76
CA GLU A 194 -0.01 -0.79 -22.92
C GLU A 194 -0.46 0.02 -21.70
N ALA A 195 -1.68 -0.24 -21.21
CA ALA A 195 -2.21 0.41 -20.01
C ALA A 195 -1.31 0.15 -18.79
N LYS A 196 -0.82 -1.09 -18.64
CA LYS A 196 0.12 -1.47 -17.58
C LYS A 196 1.42 -0.67 -17.64
N GLU A 197 1.97 -0.47 -18.83
CA GLU A 197 3.22 0.26 -19.00
C GLU A 197 3.05 1.75 -18.68
N ARG A 198 1.96 2.37 -19.14
CA ARG A 198 1.61 3.77 -18.80
C ARG A 198 1.47 3.95 -17.29
N GLU A 199 0.75 3.04 -16.62
CA GLU A 199 0.55 3.11 -15.17
C GLU A 199 1.86 2.89 -14.40
N ARG A 200 2.75 2.02 -14.88
CA ARG A 200 4.11 1.85 -14.30
C ARG A 200 4.96 3.11 -14.39
N GLN A 201 4.90 3.80 -15.53
CA GLN A 201 5.63 5.06 -15.71
C GLN A 201 5.11 6.14 -14.75
N ALA A 202 3.78 6.27 -14.62
CA ALA A 202 3.15 7.17 -13.65
C ALA A 202 3.55 6.82 -12.21
N LEU A 203 3.52 5.53 -11.84
CA LEU A 203 3.95 5.05 -10.52
C LEU A 203 5.42 5.38 -10.23
N GLN A 204 6.30 5.26 -11.22
CA GLN A 204 7.71 5.62 -11.04
C GLN A 204 7.90 7.11 -10.77
N GLN A 205 7.13 7.98 -11.44
CA GLN A 205 7.14 9.42 -11.17
C GLN A 205 6.66 9.72 -9.74
N GLN A 206 5.54 9.11 -9.32
CA GLN A 206 5.00 9.24 -7.97
C GLN A 206 5.98 8.76 -6.88
N LYS A 207 6.66 7.62 -7.11
CA LYS A 207 7.71 7.14 -6.18
C LYS A 207 8.89 8.12 -6.06
N ARG A 208 9.27 8.80 -7.15
CA ARG A 208 10.33 9.83 -7.11
C ARG A 208 9.88 11.05 -6.31
N GLU A 209 8.65 11.51 -6.50
CA GLU A 209 8.06 12.61 -5.71
C GLU A 209 8.04 12.27 -4.21
N ARG A 210 7.53 11.08 -3.86
CA ARG A 210 7.54 10.58 -2.48
C ARG A 210 8.95 10.58 -1.87
N SER A 211 9.95 10.10 -2.60
CA SER A 211 11.33 10.04 -2.10
C SER A 211 11.91 11.43 -1.78
N LYS A 212 11.56 12.45 -2.57
CA LYS A 212 11.95 13.85 -2.31
C LYS A 212 11.29 14.37 -1.03
N VAL A 213 9.99 14.13 -0.84
CA VAL A 213 9.25 14.51 0.37
C VAL A 213 9.88 13.84 1.60
N LEU A 214 10.11 12.52 1.55
CA LEU A 214 10.76 11.80 2.65
C LEU A 214 12.17 12.31 2.96
N ALA A 215 12.97 12.66 1.94
CA ALA A 215 14.29 13.23 2.14
C ALA A 215 14.23 14.61 2.84
N SER A 216 13.25 15.45 2.48
CA SER A 216 13.04 16.74 3.13
C SER A 216 12.63 16.59 4.60
N ILE A 217 11.73 15.65 4.90
CA ILE A 217 11.28 15.33 6.27
C ILE A 217 12.45 14.80 7.09
N ALA A 218 13.22 13.85 6.56
CA ALA A 218 14.37 13.28 7.25
C ALA A 218 15.42 14.36 7.60
N GLY A 219 15.68 15.29 6.67
CA GLY A 219 16.56 16.44 6.90
C GLY A 219 16.07 17.35 8.03
N GLN A 220 14.78 17.70 8.03
CA GLN A 220 14.17 18.51 9.10
C GLN A 220 14.21 17.82 10.46
N MET A 221 13.87 16.53 10.52
CA MET A 221 13.91 15.75 11.76
C MET A 221 15.33 15.63 12.32
N GLN A 222 16.33 15.46 11.46
CA GLN A 222 17.73 15.37 11.90
C GLN A 222 18.25 16.71 12.45
N ALA A 223 17.86 17.83 11.83
CA ALA A 223 18.16 19.17 12.34
C ALA A 223 17.54 19.39 13.74
N GLN A 224 16.25 19.08 13.89
CA GLN A 224 15.54 19.19 15.18
C GLN A 224 16.12 18.31 16.27
N ARG A 225 16.50 17.07 15.94
CA ARG A 225 17.11 16.15 16.91
C ARG A 225 18.47 16.67 17.39
N GLY A 226 19.27 17.23 16.48
CA GLY A 226 20.54 17.88 16.82
C GLY A 226 20.37 19.08 17.75
N GLU A 227 19.31 19.86 17.56
CA GLU A 227 18.96 21.00 18.41
C GLU A 227 18.47 20.59 19.79
N ILE A 228 17.57 19.61 19.87
CA ILE A 228 17.13 19.01 21.15
C ILE A 228 18.33 18.46 21.93
N ASP A 229 19.26 17.77 21.27
CA ASP A 229 20.47 17.26 21.90
C ASP A 229 21.39 18.38 22.40
N LYS A 230 21.49 19.50 21.67
CA LYS A 230 22.23 20.70 22.11
C LYS A 230 21.57 21.31 23.35
N LEU A 231 20.26 21.52 23.34
CA LEU A 231 19.50 22.06 24.47
C LEU A 231 19.59 21.15 25.70
N LYS A 232 19.51 19.83 25.53
CA LYS A 232 19.68 18.85 26.62
C LYS A 232 21.09 18.89 27.23
N ARG A 233 22.11 19.08 26.39
CA ARG A 233 23.50 19.30 26.85
C ARG A 233 23.64 20.62 27.60
N ASP A 234 23.02 21.68 27.13
CA ASP A 234 23.06 23.01 27.75
C ASP A 234 22.31 23.02 29.09
N GLN A 235 21.13 22.40 29.16
CA GLN A 235 20.41 22.16 30.42
C GLN A 235 21.27 21.36 31.41
N SER A 236 21.93 20.28 30.95
CA SER A 236 22.82 19.47 31.80
C SER A 236 24.08 20.21 32.25
N ARG A 237 24.56 21.18 31.47
CA ARG A 237 25.68 22.06 31.86
C ARG A 237 25.22 23.07 32.90
N LEU A 238 24.04 23.66 32.71
CA LEU A 238 23.46 24.64 33.63
C LEU A 238 23.15 24.02 34.99
N THR A 239 22.53 22.83 35.03
CA THR A 239 22.29 22.11 36.29
C THR A 239 23.59 21.79 37.02
N LYS A 240 24.64 21.37 36.30
CA LYS A 240 25.98 21.17 36.88
C LYS A 240 26.63 22.47 37.38
N LEU A 241 26.34 23.61 36.75
CA LEU A 241 26.89 24.90 37.12
C LEU A 241 26.19 25.46 38.37
N ILE A 242 24.86 25.30 38.43
CA ILE A 242 24.04 25.56 39.62
C ILE A 242 24.47 24.65 40.77
N GLU A 243 24.66 23.34 40.53
CA GLU A 243 25.21 22.42 41.53
C GLU A 243 26.61 22.82 42.01
N LYS A 244 27.48 23.31 41.11
CA LYS A 244 28.83 23.80 41.47
C LYS A 244 28.78 25.09 42.29
N LEU A 245 27.90 26.02 41.95
CA LEU A 245 27.68 27.27 42.68
C LEU A 245 27.04 26.98 44.06
N ALA A 246 26.10 26.05 44.13
CA ALA A 246 25.55 25.55 45.40
C ALA A 246 26.60 24.80 46.24
N ARG A 247 27.52 24.06 45.60
CA ARG A 247 28.67 23.41 46.27
C ARG A 247 29.77 24.37 46.71
N ALA A 248 29.80 25.61 46.23
CA ALA A 248 30.73 26.63 46.72
C ALA A 248 30.38 27.14 48.13
N ALA A 249 29.34 26.60 48.77
CA ALA A 249 28.87 26.96 50.11
C ALA A 249 28.87 25.81 51.17
N ALA A 250 29.39 24.59 50.88
CA ALA A 250 29.60 23.54 51.91
C ALA A 250 30.47 22.36 51.40
N PRO A 251 31.22 21.64 52.27
CA PRO A 251 32.15 20.58 51.85
C PRO A 251 31.49 19.22 51.58
N LYS A 252 32.21 18.37 50.82
CA LYS A 252 31.82 17.07 50.21
C LYS A 252 31.59 15.93 51.22
N PRO A 253 30.95 14.82 50.79
CA PRO A 253 31.76 13.64 50.43
C PRO A 253 31.35 12.84 49.17
N ALA A 254 32.35 12.02 48.78
CA ALA A 254 32.44 10.74 48.04
C ALA A 254 31.46 10.28 46.93
N LYS A 255 32.10 9.73 45.88
CA LYS A 255 31.54 9.08 44.68
C LYS A 255 30.97 7.69 44.98
N ARG A 256 29.94 7.30 44.23
CA ARG A 256 29.77 5.91 43.75
C ARG A 256 29.54 5.93 42.24
N GLN A 257 30.45 5.27 41.53
CA GLN A 257 30.29 4.92 40.13
C GLN A 257 29.18 3.88 40.02
N SER A 258 28.20 4.13 39.15
CA SER A 258 27.51 3.08 38.42
C SER A 258 27.78 3.34 36.96
N GLN A 259 28.72 2.57 36.41
CA GLN A 259 28.69 2.22 35.00
C GLN A 259 27.37 1.48 34.80
N ASN A 260 26.46 2.06 34.01
CA ASN A 260 25.52 1.24 33.28
C ASN A 260 25.86 1.39 31.80
N THR A 261 26.31 0.27 31.28
CA THR A 261 26.67 -0.03 29.91
C THR A 261 25.68 0.57 28.92
N SER A 262 26.21 1.42 28.06
CA SER A 262 25.69 1.61 26.71
C SER A 262 25.83 0.29 25.94
N THR A 263 24.80 -0.55 26.01
CA THR A 263 24.49 -1.50 24.93
C THR A 263 23.59 -0.72 23.96
N GLY A 264 24.06 -0.34 22.79
CA GLY A 264 24.48 -1.26 21.75
C GLY A 264 23.31 -1.33 20.78
N GLY A 265 23.46 -0.67 19.63
CA GLY A 265 22.46 -0.62 18.57
C GLY A 265 21.87 -2.01 18.33
N THR A 266 20.58 -2.14 18.64
CA THR A 266 19.90 -3.42 18.57
C THR A 266 19.67 -3.73 17.09
N LYS A 267 20.54 -4.58 16.52
CA LYS A 267 20.18 -5.35 15.33
C LYS A 267 18.83 -6.02 15.63
N PRO A 268 17.84 -5.90 14.75
CA PRO A 268 16.50 -6.35 15.08
C PRO A 268 16.51 -7.87 15.24
N THR A 269 16.15 -8.33 16.45
CA THR A 269 16.10 -9.75 16.78
C THR A 269 14.89 -10.37 16.08
N THR A 270 15.13 -11.30 15.16
CA THR A 270 14.06 -12.09 14.51
C THR A 270 13.41 -12.99 15.56
N ILE A 271 12.10 -12.83 15.77
CA ILE A 271 11.35 -13.49 16.85
C ILE A 271 10.77 -14.82 16.36
N ALA A 272 10.16 -14.82 15.17
CA ALA A 272 9.55 -15.99 14.55
C ALA A 272 9.52 -15.79 13.02
N ARG A 273 9.43 -16.88 12.26
CA ARG A 273 9.36 -16.84 10.79
C ARG A 273 8.07 -17.51 10.30
N ASN A 274 7.25 -16.75 9.58
CA ASN A 274 6.01 -17.24 9.00
C ASN A 274 6.21 -17.67 7.55
N GLU A 275 5.90 -18.93 7.26
CA GLU A 275 5.93 -19.50 5.90
C GLU A 275 4.52 -19.89 5.41
N ALA A 276 3.56 -20.07 6.31
CA ALA A 276 2.19 -20.46 5.99
C ALA A 276 1.28 -19.24 5.84
N LEU A 277 0.45 -19.22 4.80
CA LEU A 277 -0.53 -18.17 4.57
C LEU A 277 -1.94 -18.63 4.97
N PRO A 278 -2.85 -17.70 5.31
CA PRO A 278 -4.26 -18.01 5.56
C PRO A 278 -4.93 -18.64 4.33
N SER A 279 -5.99 -19.40 4.59
CA SER A 279 -6.85 -20.01 3.57
C SER A 279 -8.31 -20.00 4.03
N SER A 280 -9.23 -20.31 3.12
CA SER A 280 -10.68 -20.30 3.36
C SER A 280 -11.17 -21.46 4.26
N ARG A 281 -10.26 -22.22 4.88
CA ARG A 281 -10.54 -23.40 5.69
C ARG A 281 -11.44 -23.14 6.91
N TYR A 282 -11.58 -21.89 7.34
CA TYR A 282 -12.32 -21.50 8.55
C TYR A 282 -13.49 -20.56 8.28
N ASP A 283 -13.88 -20.34 7.02
CA ASP A 283 -14.95 -19.40 6.67
C ASP A 283 -16.34 -19.80 7.22
N GLY A 284 -16.53 -21.05 7.66
CA GLY A 284 -17.75 -21.48 8.34
C GLY A 284 -17.77 -21.24 9.86
N SER A 285 -16.61 -20.95 10.46
CA SER A 285 -16.45 -20.93 11.91
C SER A 285 -16.64 -19.53 12.50
N GLN A 286 -17.02 -19.45 13.78
CA GLN A 286 -16.98 -18.20 14.55
C GLN A 286 -15.53 -17.80 14.83
N PHE A 287 -15.21 -16.51 14.75
CA PHE A 287 -13.83 -16.03 14.91
C PHE A 287 -13.25 -16.40 16.28
N SER A 288 -14.04 -16.33 17.35
CA SER A 288 -13.66 -16.71 18.72
C SER A 288 -13.06 -18.12 18.83
N SER A 289 -13.50 -19.06 18.00
CA SER A 289 -13.03 -20.46 17.97
C SER A 289 -11.67 -20.68 17.30
N LEU A 290 -11.13 -19.61 16.67
CA LEU A 290 -9.89 -19.64 15.87
C LEU A 290 -8.63 -19.28 16.68
N ARG A 291 -8.76 -19.05 17.99
CA ARG A 291 -7.62 -18.80 18.86
C ARG A 291 -6.59 -19.95 18.77
N GLY A 292 -5.35 -19.59 18.47
CA GLY A 292 -4.22 -20.51 18.29
C GLY A 292 -4.21 -21.27 16.95
N LYS A 293 -5.13 -20.96 16.03
CA LYS A 293 -5.32 -21.69 14.76
C LYS A 293 -5.08 -20.83 13.52
N LEU A 294 -4.94 -19.51 13.67
CA LEU A 294 -4.78 -18.59 12.54
C LEU A 294 -3.37 -18.68 11.95
N ASN A 295 -3.26 -18.46 10.65
CA ASN A 295 -1.98 -18.19 10.01
C ASN A 295 -1.74 -16.68 9.97
N LEU A 296 -0.48 -16.26 10.07
CA LEU A 296 -0.16 -14.84 9.92
C LEU A 296 -0.40 -14.38 8.47
N PRO A 297 -0.85 -13.13 8.27
CA PRO A 297 -1.38 -12.65 7.00
C PRO A 297 -0.35 -12.51 5.86
N VAL A 298 0.95 -12.56 6.17
CA VAL A 298 2.02 -12.49 5.16
C VAL A 298 3.20 -13.37 5.56
N ARG A 299 3.91 -13.91 4.57
CA ARG A 299 5.18 -14.62 4.79
C ARG A 299 6.28 -13.64 5.17
N GLY A 300 7.09 -14.00 6.15
CA GLY A 300 8.16 -13.12 6.60
C GLY A 300 8.59 -13.32 8.05
N GLU A 301 9.40 -12.38 8.53
CA GLU A 301 10.01 -12.43 9.86
C GLU A 301 9.32 -11.47 10.82
N VAL A 302 8.85 -11.98 11.95
CA VAL A 302 8.28 -11.15 13.02
C VAL A 302 9.43 -10.46 13.73
N SER A 303 9.44 -9.12 13.69
CA SER A 303 10.53 -8.33 14.29
C SER A 303 10.13 -7.52 15.51
N ASN A 304 8.85 -7.14 15.63
CA ASN A 304 8.30 -6.47 16.80
C ASN A 304 7.14 -7.29 17.35
N ARG A 305 7.06 -7.38 18.69
CA ARG A 305 6.01 -8.12 19.41
C ARG A 305 5.06 -7.19 20.14
N PHE A 306 3.85 -7.68 20.35
CA PHE A 306 2.86 -7.07 21.22
C PHE A 306 3.45 -6.79 22.61
N GLY A 307 3.17 -5.60 23.17
CA GLY A 307 3.60 -5.19 24.51
C GLY A 307 5.05 -4.68 24.62
N ALA A 308 5.90 -4.83 23.60
CA ALA A 308 7.26 -4.27 23.62
C ALA A 308 7.24 -2.74 23.61
N ALA A 309 8.23 -2.08 24.20
CA ALA A 309 8.37 -0.63 24.15
C ALA A 309 8.79 -0.17 22.74
N ARG A 310 8.12 0.86 22.21
CA ARG A 310 8.46 1.44 20.91
C ARG A 310 9.61 2.44 21.07
N ALA A 311 10.62 2.34 20.20
CA ALA A 311 11.86 3.12 20.30
C ALA A 311 11.67 4.63 20.08
N ASP A 312 10.58 5.03 19.43
CA ASP A 312 10.25 6.42 19.06
C ASP A 312 9.49 7.20 20.15
N SER A 313 8.65 6.51 20.93
CA SER A 313 7.62 7.13 21.77
C SER A 313 7.55 6.56 23.20
N GLY A 314 8.18 5.41 23.46
CA GLY A 314 8.09 4.72 24.74
C GLY A 314 6.72 4.05 25.02
N VAL A 315 5.75 4.19 24.10
CA VAL A 315 4.45 3.52 24.18
C VAL A 315 4.59 2.05 23.76
N SER A 316 3.79 1.16 24.34
CA SER A 316 3.83 -0.26 23.99
C SER A 316 3.23 -0.55 22.60
N TRP A 317 3.83 -1.49 21.87
CA TRP A 317 3.28 -2.01 20.61
C TRP A 317 1.94 -2.71 20.86
N LYS A 318 0.88 -2.26 20.16
CA LYS A 318 -0.47 -2.86 20.21
C LYS A 318 -0.67 -4.02 19.24
N GLY A 319 0.36 -4.36 18.47
CA GLY A 319 0.33 -5.42 17.47
C GLY A 319 1.74 -5.94 17.21
N ILE A 320 1.92 -6.59 16.07
CA ILE A 320 3.21 -7.10 15.60
C ILE A 320 3.64 -6.42 14.30
N PHE A 321 4.94 -6.49 14.01
CA PHE A 321 5.47 -6.09 12.70
C PHE A 321 6.12 -7.30 12.03
N ILE A 322 5.67 -7.60 10.82
CA ILE A 322 6.15 -8.74 10.01
C ILE A 322 6.93 -8.17 8.83
N ARG A 323 8.26 -8.31 8.85
CA ARG A 323 9.11 -7.93 7.72
C ARG A 323 8.87 -8.86 6.54
N SER A 324 8.56 -8.27 5.40
CA SER A 324 8.31 -8.98 4.16
C SER A 324 8.71 -8.11 2.97
N ALA A 325 8.87 -8.71 1.80
CA ALA A 325 9.23 -7.98 0.59
C ALA A 325 8.11 -7.01 0.18
N GLU A 326 8.48 -5.83 -0.33
CA GLU A 326 7.53 -4.88 -0.92
C GLU A 326 6.72 -5.56 -2.03
N GLY A 327 5.41 -5.29 -2.07
CA GLY A 327 4.48 -5.89 -3.02
C GLY A 327 4.01 -7.30 -2.67
N SER A 328 4.51 -7.93 -1.59
CA SER A 328 4.00 -9.23 -1.15
C SER A 328 2.51 -9.15 -0.82
N GLU A 329 1.76 -10.19 -1.20
CA GLU A 329 0.32 -10.24 -0.95
C GLU A 329 0.03 -10.34 0.55
N VAL A 330 -0.82 -9.44 1.05
CA VAL A 330 -1.37 -9.50 2.40
C VAL A 330 -2.72 -10.20 2.33
N LYS A 331 -2.88 -11.25 3.13
CA LYS A 331 -4.07 -12.10 3.14
C LYS A 331 -4.98 -11.78 4.33
N ALA A 332 -6.29 -11.82 4.11
CA ALA A 332 -7.26 -11.82 5.20
C ALA A 332 -7.06 -13.07 6.07
N VAL A 333 -7.02 -12.90 7.40
CA VAL A 333 -6.74 -14.01 8.32
C VAL A 333 -7.95 -14.92 8.53
N ALA A 334 -9.15 -14.39 8.31
CA ALA A 334 -10.43 -15.08 8.39
C ALA A 334 -11.46 -14.30 7.57
N LYS A 335 -12.65 -14.90 7.36
CA LYS A 335 -13.77 -14.21 6.73
C LYS A 335 -14.20 -12.95 7.50
N GLY A 336 -14.71 -11.95 6.80
CA GLY A 336 -15.22 -10.73 7.41
C GLY A 336 -15.64 -9.70 6.37
N GLN A 337 -15.91 -8.48 6.84
CA GLN A 337 -16.23 -7.33 6.00
C GLN A 337 -15.21 -6.23 6.22
N VAL A 338 -14.76 -5.57 5.15
CA VAL A 338 -13.88 -4.41 5.25
C VAL A 338 -14.66 -3.21 5.78
N VAL A 339 -14.28 -2.70 6.94
CA VAL A 339 -14.94 -1.55 7.60
C VAL A 339 -14.12 -0.26 7.51
N PHE A 340 -12.85 -0.35 7.12
CA PHE A 340 -11.99 0.81 6.88
C PHE A 340 -10.93 0.46 5.83
N ALA A 341 -10.67 1.36 4.89
CA ALA A 341 -9.66 1.20 3.85
C ALA A 341 -9.16 2.57 3.36
N ASP A 342 -8.31 3.22 4.15
CA ASP A 342 -7.75 4.53 3.82
C ASP A 342 -6.38 4.75 4.48
N TRP A 343 -5.73 5.85 4.15
CA TRP A 343 -4.50 6.29 4.77
C TRP A 343 -4.76 6.91 6.15
N LEU A 344 -4.04 6.42 7.16
CA LEU A 344 -4.08 6.91 8.52
C LEU A 344 -2.68 7.27 9.01
N ARG A 345 -2.53 8.47 9.59
CA ARG A 345 -1.25 8.95 10.11
C ARG A 345 -0.66 7.97 11.13
N GLY A 346 0.59 7.59 10.92
CA GLY A 346 1.33 6.62 11.75
C GLY A 346 1.08 5.15 11.43
N PHE A 347 0.08 4.84 10.60
CA PHE A 347 -0.21 3.48 10.09
C PHE A 347 -0.11 3.38 8.56
N GLY A 348 0.05 4.51 7.86
CA GLY A 348 0.05 4.54 6.40
C GLY A 348 -1.29 4.07 5.84
N ASN A 349 -1.26 3.36 4.71
CA ASN A 349 -2.45 2.72 4.18
C ASN A 349 -2.89 1.59 5.12
N LEU A 350 -4.04 1.79 5.75
CA LEU A 350 -4.62 0.90 6.74
C LEU A 350 -5.92 0.28 6.21
N LEU A 351 -6.03 -1.03 6.35
CA LEU A 351 -7.25 -1.77 6.11
C LEU A 351 -7.70 -2.46 7.39
N ILE A 352 -8.99 -2.39 7.71
CA ILE A 352 -9.58 -3.02 8.88
C ILE A 352 -10.70 -3.94 8.42
N VAL A 353 -10.64 -5.20 8.84
CA VAL A 353 -11.68 -6.21 8.59
C VAL A 353 -12.40 -6.49 9.91
N ASP A 354 -13.72 -6.37 9.90
CA ASP A 354 -14.60 -6.83 10.97
C ASP A 354 -14.97 -8.30 10.73
N HIS A 355 -14.70 -9.13 11.74
CA HIS A 355 -14.96 -10.57 11.72
C HIS A 355 -16.25 -10.96 12.46
N GLY A 356 -17.01 -9.97 12.97
CA GLY A 356 -18.18 -10.18 13.80
C GLY A 356 -17.83 -10.29 15.30
N ASP A 357 -18.87 -10.23 16.14
CA ASP A 357 -18.77 -10.31 17.62
C ASP A 357 -17.80 -9.29 18.26
N GLY A 358 -17.48 -8.21 17.55
CA GLY A 358 -16.54 -7.18 17.97
C GLY A 358 -15.07 -7.52 17.75
N TYR A 359 -14.76 -8.57 16.98
CA TYR A 359 -13.40 -8.91 16.57
C TYR A 359 -13.00 -8.17 15.30
N MET A 360 -11.83 -7.54 15.31
CA MET A 360 -11.30 -6.83 14.16
C MET A 360 -9.84 -7.18 13.92
N SER A 361 -9.44 -7.24 12.65
CA SER A 361 -8.04 -7.31 12.24
C SER A 361 -7.64 -6.05 11.49
N LEU A 362 -6.45 -5.55 11.79
CA LEU A 362 -5.90 -4.33 11.23
C LEU A 362 -4.62 -4.66 10.45
N TYR A 363 -4.53 -4.13 9.23
CA TYR A 363 -3.44 -4.33 8.30
C TYR A 363 -2.89 -2.96 7.90
N GLY A 364 -1.75 -2.56 8.44
CA GLY A 364 -1.14 -1.24 8.22
C GLY A 364 0.19 -1.30 7.46
N ASN A 365 0.68 -0.13 7.07
CA ASN A 365 1.92 0.11 6.32
C ASN A 365 1.90 -0.44 4.89
N ASN A 366 0.72 -0.73 4.35
CA ASN A 366 0.57 -1.31 3.02
C ASN A 366 1.02 -0.34 1.92
N GLN A 367 1.60 -0.84 0.83
CA GLN A 367 1.82 0.00 -0.36
C GLN A 367 0.53 0.29 -1.11
N SER A 368 -0.43 -0.65 -1.04
CA SER A 368 -1.72 -0.54 -1.70
C SER A 368 -2.79 -1.34 -0.98
N LEU A 369 -4.01 -0.79 -0.96
CA LEU A 369 -5.19 -1.49 -0.49
C LEU A 369 -5.91 -2.07 -1.72
N LEU A 370 -6.22 -3.37 -1.71
CA LEU A 370 -6.82 -4.07 -2.85
C LEU A 370 -8.31 -4.34 -2.66
N ARG A 371 -8.85 -4.00 -1.48
CA ARG A 371 -10.27 -4.05 -1.14
C ARG A 371 -10.76 -2.69 -0.67
N GLN A 372 -12.06 -2.48 -0.77
CA GLN A 372 -12.75 -1.25 -0.40
C GLN A 372 -13.68 -1.48 0.77
N VAL A 373 -14.09 -0.39 1.42
CA VAL A 373 -15.08 -0.45 2.51
C VAL A 373 -16.38 -1.07 2.00
N GLY A 374 -16.92 -2.02 2.75
CA GLY A 374 -18.10 -2.79 2.39
C GLY A 374 -17.80 -4.15 1.74
N ASP A 375 -16.61 -4.35 1.19
CA ASP A 375 -16.23 -5.62 0.56
C ASP A 375 -16.26 -6.78 1.58
N GLU A 376 -16.93 -7.87 1.22
CA GLU A 376 -16.79 -9.14 1.93
C GLU A 376 -15.50 -9.83 1.52
N VAL A 377 -14.78 -10.38 2.49
CA VAL A 377 -13.53 -11.11 2.29
C VAL A 377 -13.61 -12.47 2.97
N LYS A 378 -12.99 -13.46 2.34
CA LYS A 378 -12.78 -14.81 2.89
C LYS A 378 -11.39 -14.95 3.48
N GLY A 379 -11.19 -15.93 4.36
CA GLY A 379 -9.85 -16.29 4.82
C GLY A 379 -8.96 -16.63 3.62
N GLY A 380 -7.78 -16.02 3.56
CA GLY A 380 -6.82 -16.22 2.46
C GLY A 380 -7.03 -15.33 1.23
N ASP A 381 -8.08 -14.51 1.17
CA ASP A 381 -8.22 -13.52 0.10
C ASP A 381 -7.11 -12.47 0.18
N THR A 382 -6.58 -12.04 -0.96
CA THR A 382 -5.67 -10.90 -1.01
C THR A 382 -6.46 -9.61 -0.70
N VAL A 383 -6.04 -8.88 0.34
CA VAL A 383 -6.68 -7.63 0.78
C VAL A 383 -5.83 -6.39 0.58
N ALA A 384 -4.51 -6.56 0.58
CA ALA A 384 -3.55 -5.46 0.40
C ALA A 384 -2.22 -6.01 -0.11
N ALA A 385 -1.27 -5.11 -0.38
CA ALA A 385 0.12 -5.46 -0.67
C ALA A 385 1.06 -4.78 0.33
N VAL A 386 2.09 -5.51 0.77
CA VAL A 386 3.09 -5.03 1.73
C VAL A 386 3.83 -3.81 1.18
N GLY A 387 4.11 -2.84 2.04
CA GLY A 387 4.94 -1.69 1.71
C GLY A 387 5.64 -1.13 2.94
N ASN A 388 5.93 0.16 2.88
CA ASN A 388 6.43 0.96 4.00
C ASN A 388 5.71 2.32 4.09
N SER A 389 4.41 2.34 3.79
CA SER A 389 3.62 3.57 3.91
C SER A 389 3.56 4.05 5.36
N GLY A 390 3.25 5.33 5.56
CA GLY A 390 3.27 5.95 6.89
C GLY A 390 4.67 6.32 7.39
N GLY A 391 5.66 6.39 6.49
CA GLY A 391 7.02 6.85 6.80
C GLY A 391 7.91 5.80 7.47
N ASN A 392 7.64 4.51 7.29
CA ASN A 392 8.46 3.46 7.89
C ASN A 392 9.78 3.23 7.11
N GLU A 393 10.89 3.02 7.83
CA GLU A 393 12.20 2.79 7.21
C GLU A 393 12.31 1.42 6.52
N SER A 394 11.58 0.41 7.02
CA SER A 394 11.61 -0.96 6.53
C SER A 394 10.27 -1.38 5.95
N ASN A 395 10.32 -2.18 4.88
CA ASN A 395 9.14 -2.85 4.32
C ASN A 395 8.62 -3.92 5.28
N GLY A 396 7.30 -3.96 5.45
CA GLY A 396 6.64 -4.95 6.27
C GLY A 396 5.21 -4.58 6.61
N LEU A 397 4.51 -5.53 7.20
CA LEU A 397 3.12 -5.38 7.59
C LEU A 397 3.03 -5.07 9.08
N TYR A 398 2.32 -3.98 9.42
CA TYR A 398 1.79 -3.81 10.76
C TYR A 398 0.50 -4.63 10.89
N TYR A 399 0.45 -5.54 11.87
CA TYR A 399 -0.70 -6.39 12.09
C TYR A 399 -1.17 -6.32 13.54
N GLU A 400 -2.45 -6.03 13.72
CA GLU A 400 -3.09 -5.94 15.04
C GLU A 400 -4.42 -6.68 15.03
N LEU A 401 -4.72 -7.36 16.15
CA LEU A 401 -6.03 -7.92 16.42
C LEU A 401 -6.69 -7.13 17.54
N ARG A 402 -7.99 -6.91 17.44
CA ARG A 402 -8.79 -6.29 18.49
C ARG A 402 -10.02 -7.11 18.80
N HIS A 403 -10.47 -7.01 20.05
CA HIS A 403 -11.79 -7.43 20.47
C HIS A 403 -12.40 -6.33 21.33
N ARG A 404 -13.54 -5.76 20.90
CA ARG A 404 -14.24 -4.66 21.59
C ARG A 404 -13.31 -3.49 21.94
N SER A 405 -12.56 -3.02 20.93
CA SER A 405 -11.60 -1.92 21.01
C SER A 405 -10.34 -2.18 21.85
N GLN A 406 -10.18 -3.35 22.45
CA GLN A 406 -8.96 -3.72 23.17
C GLN A 406 -8.03 -4.53 22.25
N PRO A 407 -6.74 -4.21 22.20
CA PRO A 407 -5.79 -4.93 21.37
C PRO A 407 -5.45 -6.28 22.01
N LEU A 408 -5.42 -7.32 21.19
CA LEU A 408 -5.08 -8.69 21.56
C LEU A 408 -3.70 -9.04 21.01
N ASP A 409 -2.95 -9.88 21.72
CA ASP A 409 -1.68 -10.41 21.19
C ASP A 409 -1.94 -11.32 19.98
N PRO A 410 -1.54 -10.93 18.76
CA PRO A 410 -1.79 -11.73 17.56
C PRO A 410 -1.01 -13.06 17.55
N MET A 411 0.10 -13.15 18.27
CA MET A 411 0.87 -14.39 18.36
C MET A 411 0.10 -15.47 19.13
N SER A 412 -0.65 -15.09 20.18
CA SER A 412 -1.50 -16.04 20.92
C SER A 412 -2.68 -16.60 20.10
N TRP A 413 -3.00 -15.95 18.96
CA TRP A 413 -4.03 -16.38 18.02
C TRP A 413 -3.48 -17.16 16.84
N SER A 414 -2.17 -17.09 16.62
CA SER A 414 -1.50 -17.66 15.46
C SER A 414 -0.90 -19.03 15.79
N SER A 415 -0.80 -19.92 14.79
CA SER A 415 -0.16 -21.23 14.94
C SER A 415 1.34 -21.22 14.60
N VAL A 416 1.92 -20.05 14.34
CA VAL A 416 3.34 -19.87 14.01
C VAL A 416 4.19 -20.15 15.25
N ARG A 417 5.18 -21.06 15.12
CA ARG A 417 6.13 -21.42 16.17
C ARG A 417 7.44 -20.68 16.02
#